data_AF-A0A3E4SLD7-F1
#
_entry.id   AF-A0A3E4SLD7-F1
#
_cell.length_a   1.000
_cell.length_b   1.000
_cell.length_c   1.000
_cell.angle_alpha   90.00
_cell.angle_beta   90.00
_cell.angle_gamma   90.00
#
_symmetry.space_group_name_H-M   'P 1'
#
loop_
_entity.id
_entity.type
_entity.pdbx_description
1 polymer ?
#
loop_
_entity_poly.entity_id
_entity_poly.type
_entity_poly.pdbx_seq_one_letter_code
_entity_poly.pdbx_strand_id
1 'polypeptide(L)'
;MEQKKYKQINTKTPEIQEMILSYQIGGVAYELSQRLEISPALALDLFYRSKTCAQLHDKRTGLYLMSNGYIADDFIYEKQRGY
;
A
#
# COMPACT_ATOMS: atom_id res chain seq x y z
N MET A 1 -15.91 30.41 18.01
CA MET A 1 -14.79 29.90 17.22
C MET A 1 -15.29 29.68 15.80
N GLU A 2 -14.79 30.43 14.81
CA GLU A 2 -15.11 30.16 13.40
C GLU A 2 -14.50 28.82 12.99
N GLN A 3 -15.33 27.88 12.53
CA GLN A 3 -14.84 26.68 11.86
C GLN A 3 -14.22 27.13 10.54
N LYS A 4 -12.89 27.05 10.43
CA LYS A 4 -12.21 27.23 9.15
C LYS A 4 -12.75 26.20 8.17
N LYS A 5 -13.49 26.66 7.16
CA LYS A 5 -14.05 25.80 6.12
C LYS A 5 -12.91 25.40 5.17
N TYR A 6 -12.19 24.34 5.53
CA TYR A 6 -11.15 23.79 4.67
C TYR A 6 -11.78 23.37 3.33
N LYS A 7 -11.22 23.85 2.22
CA LYS A 7 -11.63 23.39 0.89
C LYS A 7 -11.34 21.89 0.82
N GLN A 8 -12.36 21.09 0.53
CA GLN A 8 -12.19 19.65 0.34
C GLN A 8 -11.21 19.42 -0.83
N ILE A 9 -10.19 18.61 -0.60
CA ILE A 9 -9.25 18.21 -1.64
C ILE A 9 -9.97 17.25 -2.57
N ASN A 10 -9.88 17.47 -3.88
CA ASN A 10 -10.41 16.53 -4.86
C ASN A 10 -9.48 15.31 -4.93
N THR A 11 -9.84 14.24 -4.22
CA THR A 11 -9.07 13.00 -4.17
C THR A 11 -9.09 12.21 -5.48
N LYS A 12 -9.85 12.66 -6.49
CA LYS A 12 -9.95 12.00 -7.79
C LYS A 12 -8.88 12.42 -8.78
N THR A 13 -8.07 13.44 -8.49
CA THR A 13 -6.99 13.83 -9.42
C THR A 13 -5.90 12.75 -9.43
N PRO A 14 -5.25 12.48 -10.59
CA PRO A 14 -4.22 11.47 -10.69
C PRO A 14 -3.08 11.64 -9.67
N GLU A 15 -2.67 12.89 -9.43
CA GLU A 15 -1.55 13.22 -8.54
C GLU A 15 -1.88 12.89 -7.08
N ILE A 16 -3.12 13.17 -6.65
CA ILE A 16 -3.56 12.84 -5.29
C ILE A 16 -3.73 11.33 -5.14
N GLN A 17 -4.20 10.63 -6.17
CA GLN A 17 -4.30 9.17 -6.15
C GLN A 17 -2.93 8.51 -6.06
N GLU A 18 -1.94 9.01 -6.80
CA GLU A 18 -0.56 8.52 -6.73
C GLU A 18 0.06 8.77 -5.35
N MET A 19 -0.20 9.93 -4.75
CA MET A 19 0.23 10.24 -3.38
C MET A 19 -0.39 9.29 -2.35
N ILE A 20 -1.70 9.02 -2.46
CA ILE A 20 -2.41 8.10 -1.57
C ILE A 20 -1.86 6.67 -1.72
N LEU A 21 -1.67 6.22 -2.96
CA LEU A 21 -1.13 4.90 -3.25
C LEU A 21 0.30 4.75 -2.70
N SER A 22 1.14 5.76 -2.88
CA SER A 22 2.51 5.78 -2.33
C SER A 22 2.51 5.69 -0.80
N TYR A 23 1.60 6.40 -0.15
CA TYR A 23 1.42 6.32 1.31
C TYR A 23 1.01 4.91 1.74
N GLN A 24 0.06 4.30 1.02
CA GLN A 24 -0.39 2.93 1.29
C GLN A 24 0.75 1.91 1.12
N ILE A 25 1.54 2.02 0.06
CA ILE A 25 2.73 1.17 -0.16
C ILE A 25 3.72 1.30 1.00
N GLY A 26 3.98 2.53 1.47
CA GLY A 26 4.83 2.76 2.64
C GLY A 26 4.28 2.08 3.90
N GLY A 27 2.97 2.15 4.12
CA GLY A 27 2.29 1.48 5.22
C GLY A 27 2.38 -0.05 5.15
N VAL A 28 2.20 -0.64 3.97
CA VAL A 28 2.38 -2.08 3.76
C VAL A 28 3.83 -2.51 4.01
N ALA A 29 4.80 -1.76 3.49
CA ALA A 29 6.22 -2.05 3.72
C ALA A 29 6.58 -1.99 5.22
N TYR A 30 6.01 -1.04 5.96
CA TYR A 30 6.19 -0.98 7.41
C TYR A 30 5.57 -2.20 8.11
N GLU A 31 4.33 -2.57 7.80
CA GLU A 31 3.69 -3.79 8.32
C GLU A 31 4.55 -5.04 8.06
N LEU A 32 5.03 -5.22 6.83
CA LEU A 32 5.89 -6.34 6.45
C LEU A 32 7.22 -6.34 7.21
N SER A 33 7.83 -5.17 7.43
CA SER A 33 9.07 -5.06 8.20
C SER A 33 8.92 -5.59 9.62
N GLN A 34 7.77 -5.32 10.26
CA GLN A 34 7.49 -5.77 11.63
C GLN A 34 7.22 -7.28 11.67
N ARG A 35 6.45 -7.81 10.72
CA ARG A 35 6.05 -9.22 10.68
C ARG A 35 7.18 -10.17 10.25
N LEU A 36 8.08 -9.70 9.40
CA LEU A 36 9.21 -10.49 8.88
C LEU A 36 10.53 -10.20 9.59
N GLU A 37 10.55 -9.27 10.54
CA GLU A 37 11.74 -8.84 11.29
C GLU A 37 12.91 -8.40 10.37
N ILE A 38 12.58 -7.65 9.31
CA ILE A 38 13.53 -7.10 8.33
C ILE A 38 13.51 -5.57 8.33
N SER A 39 14.51 -4.94 7.70
CA SER A 39 14.52 -3.48 7.57
C SER A 39 13.35 -3.00 6.70
N PRO A 40 12.75 -1.81 6.99
CA PRO A 40 11.70 -1.25 6.15
C PRO A 40 12.12 -1.07 4.68
N ALA A 41 13.39 -0.75 4.43
CA ALA A 41 13.93 -0.61 3.08
C ALA A 41 13.93 -1.96 2.32
N LEU A 42 14.30 -3.05 2.99
CA LEU A 42 14.26 -4.38 2.40
C LEU A 42 12.81 -4.84 2.19
N ALA A 43 11.92 -4.61 3.16
CA ALA A 43 10.50 -4.91 3.00
C ALA A 43 9.88 -4.16 1.82
N LEU A 44 10.23 -2.90 1.63
CA LEU A 44 9.79 -2.08 0.51
C LEU A 44 10.30 -2.61 -0.84
N ASP A 45 11.59 -2.94 -0.97
CA ASP A 45 12.17 -3.53 -2.18
C ASP A 45 11.50 -4.87 -2.53
N LEU A 46 11.33 -5.75 -1.54
CA LEU A 46 10.66 -7.03 -1.73
C LEU A 46 9.19 -6.85 -2.15
N PHE A 47 8.49 -5.91 -1.53
CA PHE A 47 7.10 -5.63 -1.86
C PHE A 47 6.98 -5.08 -3.29
N TYR A 48 7.83 -4.14 -3.71
CA TYR A 48 7.81 -3.63 -5.09
C TYR A 48 8.00 -4.71 -6.16
N ARG A 49 8.76 -5.77 -5.85
CA ARG A 49 9.00 -6.90 -6.76
C ARG A 49 7.90 -7.96 -6.74
N SER A 50 6.89 -7.82 -5.89
CA SER A 50 5.83 -8.80 -5.72
C SER A 50 4.71 -8.66 -6.74
N LYS A 51 4.03 -9.77 -7.02
CA LYS A 51 2.78 -9.76 -7.79
C LYS A 51 1.69 -8.97 -7.06
N THR A 52 1.67 -9.06 -5.72
CA THR A 52 0.76 -8.32 -4.85
C THR A 52 0.86 -6.82 -5.08
N CYS A 53 2.08 -6.26 -5.19
CA CYS A 53 2.27 -4.85 -5.49
C CYS A 53 1.85 -4.49 -6.93
N ALA A 54 2.11 -5.35 -7.92
CA ALA A 54 1.59 -5.16 -9.27
C ALA A 54 0.04 -5.14 -9.29
N GLN A 55 -0.61 -5.99 -8.51
CA GLN A 55 -2.06 -6.03 -8.34
C GLN A 55 -2.59 -4.80 -7.58
N LEU A 56 -1.82 -4.28 -6.62
CA LEU A 56 -2.16 -3.06 -5.88
C LEU A 56 -2.25 -1.83 -6.81
N HIS A 57 -1.40 -1.77 -7.84
CA HIS A 57 -1.46 -0.72 -8.87
C HIS A 57 -2.62 -0.92 -9.88
N ASP A 58 -3.12 -2.14 -10.03
CA ASP A 58 -4.25 -2.44 -10.93
C ASP A 58 -5.59 -2.22 -10.22
N LYS A 59 -6.26 -1.11 -10.53
CA LYS A 59 -7.55 -0.74 -9.96
C LYS A 59 -8.64 -1.80 -10.14
N ARG A 60 -8.53 -2.70 -11.13
CA ARG A 60 -9.51 -3.76 -11.37
C ARG A 60 -9.50 -4.83 -10.30
N THR A 61 -8.39 -4.98 -9.56
CA THR A 61 -8.27 -5.95 -8.47
C THR A 61 -8.98 -5.50 -7.20
N GLY A 62 -9.20 -4.18 -7.05
CA GLY A 62 -9.74 -3.58 -5.83
C GLY A 62 -8.77 -3.58 -4.64
N LEU A 63 -7.54 -4.07 -4.80
CA LEU A 63 -6.60 -4.26 -3.68
C LEU A 63 -6.22 -2.94 -3.00
N TYR A 64 -6.21 -1.82 -3.74
CA TYR A 64 -5.98 -0.47 -3.20
C TYR A 64 -7.05 -0.01 -2.19
N LEU A 65 -8.21 -0.67 -2.14
CA LEU A 65 -9.26 -0.39 -1.16
C LEU A 65 -9.04 -1.15 0.16
N MET A 66 -8.10 -2.09 0.19
CA MET A 66 -7.87 -2.97 1.33
C MET A 66 -6.89 -2.37 2.33
N SER A 67 -6.98 -2.82 3.58
CA SER A 67 -6.07 -2.38 4.64
C SER A 67 -4.64 -2.85 4.38
N ASN A 68 -3.66 -2.13 4.94
CA ASN A 68 -2.26 -2.51 4.83
C ASN A 68 -2.01 -3.94 5.33
N GLY A 69 -2.67 -4.34 6.41
CA GLY A 69 -2.57 -5.68 6.97
C GLY A 69 -3.07 -6.77 6.03
N TYR A 70 -4.18 -6.53 5.33
CA TYR A 70 -4.69 -7.48 4.32
C TYR A 70 -3.73 -7.64 3.15
N ILE A 71 -3.17 -6.52 2.66
CA ILE A 71 -2.21 -6.54 1.55
C ILE A 71 -0.91 -7.24 2.00
N ALA A 72 -0.49 -7.04 3.24
CA ALA A 72 0.66 -7.74 3.82
C ALA A 72 0.42 -9.26 3.91
N ASP A 73 -0.80 -9.69 4.28
CA ASP A 73 -1.18 -11.11 4.30
C ASP A 73 -1.12 -11.71 2.89
N ASP A 74 -1.63 -11.00 1.87
CA ASP A 74 -1.62 -11.44 0.48
C ASP A 74 -0.18 -11.59 -0.06
N PHE A 75 0.71 -10.65 0.28
CA PHE A 75 2.14 -10.74 -0.02
C PHE A 75 2.80 -11.96 0.65
N ILE A 76 2.53 -12.19 1.95
CA ILE A 76 3.10 -13.35 2.67
C ILE A 76 2.60 -14.64 2.03
N TYR A 77 1.32 -14.69 1.66
CA TYR A 77 0.71 -15.83 0.98
C TYR A 77 1.31 -16.09 -0.40
N GLU A 78 1.60 -15.04 -1.18
CA GLU A 78 2.34 -15.13 -2.44
C GLU A 78 3.69 -15.82 -2.23
N LYS A 79 4.49 -15.37 -1.24
CA LYS A 79 5.83 -15.91 -0.97
C LYS A 79 5.83 -17.33 -0.46
N GLN A 80 4.82 -17.74 0.32
CA GLN A 80 4.67 -19.12 0.77
C GLN A 80 4.39 -20.10 -0.37
N ARG A 81 3.79 -19.64 -1.48
CA ARG A 81 3.44 -20.48 -2.62
C ARG A 81 4.51 -20.55 -3.71
N GLY A 82 5.61 -19.79 -3.59
CA GLY A 82 6.73 -19.83 -4.53
C GLY A 82 6.46 -19.19 -5.89
N TYR A 83 5.56 -18.20 -5.95
CA TYR A 83 5.31 -17.38 -7.14
C TYR A 83 6.21 -16.14 -7.19
#